data_AF-A0A365HAM0-F1
#
_entry.id   AF-A0A365HAM0-F1
#
_cell.length_a   1.000
_cell.length_b   1.000
_cell.length_c   1.000
_cell.angle_alpha   90.00
_cell.angle_beta   90.00
_cell.angle_gamma   90.00
#
_symmetry.space_group_name_H-M   'P 1'
#
loop_
_entity.id
_entity.type
_entity.pdbx_description
1 polymer ?
#
loop_
_entity_poly.entity_id
_entity_poly.type
_entity_poly.pdbx_seq_one_letter_code
_entity_poly.pdbx_strand_id
1 'polypeptide(L)'
;MMLVLPPLTDPTLRVVSDTPVLDLNDHLVHRLAAPDRLDALAGGLDTAGATGDRALHALFARAAAAVLRAGRPDRARLRALGMGLRLATADDPAVNLAVDDVELVGGTTQRSRDVLRAVARTDLFAAEVDRARAALTDGGTLRIVLDTDQQLPGAFAIALGVGPEHVTMCGRFAVEHHAALVRIPELRGCRFTGEQPPREVRAEWAGPGPAPRWATEPGDVPRNGPWAGWLDAAAVAALPAASLERCRSLTVTIARLPSWAAVTGATGETADLRPALDRLPAEVPVAADLLVGAPGAEPETALARLREPAGRVRLAGLRPFRVPAGAHRWPVADRPADDHDLPRWARSAAAAPVAVPVTVPAELAAAADLYPGRLAGAALRPDPGGGDTYWDPSATVVPVRDADPDGRGPGTFLVSLRTGTVMRLAPRLASLLERLSAGGGDALAGLRADRRAALVDRLTSAGVLRGAA
;
A
#
# COMPACT_ATOMS: atom_id res chain seq x y z
N MET A 1 18.08 25.25 -5.19
CA MET A 1 17.23 24.52 -4.23
C MET A 1 16.52 23.41 -5.01
N MET A 2 16.49 22.19 -4.46
CA MET A 2 15.88 21.00 -5.08
C MET A 2 14.85 20.42 -4.12
N LEU A 3 13.67 20.04 -4.61
CA LEU A 3 12.69 19.31 -3.80
C LEU A 3 12.98 17.82 -3.89
N VAL A 4 13.03 17.13 -2.77
CA VAL A 4 13.37 15.71 -2.67
C VAL A 4 12.17 14.94 -2.14
N LEU A 5 11.73 13.93 -2.88
CA LEU A 5 10.77 12.95 -2.38
C LEU A 5 11.55 11.77 -1.82
N PRO A 6 11.58 11.59 -0.49
CA PRO A 6 12.31 10.50 0.11
C PRO A 6 11.67 9.16 -0.24
N PRO A 7 12.43 8.04 -0.14
CA PRO A 7 11.89 6.70 -0.21
C PRO A 7 10.64 6.49 0.64
N LEU A 8 9.79 5.55 0.21
CA LEU A 8 8.54 5.16 0.88
C LEU A 8 7.46 6.25 0.84
N THR A 9 7.48 7.02 -0.26
CA THR A 9 6.34 7.83 -0.69
C THR A 9 5.43 6.96 -1.56
N ASP A 10 4.13 7.27 -1.64
CA ASP A 10 3.22 6.57 -2.56
C ASP A 10 3.73 6.67 -4.02
N PRO A 11 4.13 5.54 -4.66
CA PRO A 11 4.68 5.55 -6.02
C PRO A 11 3.63 5.90 -7.09
N THR A 12 2.35 5.96 -6.72
CA THR A 12 1.25 6.37 -7.61
C THR A 12 0.99 7.87 -7.61
N LEU A 13 1.67 8.61 -6.72
CA LEU A 13 1.59 10.06 -6.61
C LEU A 13 2.85 10.73 -7.17
N ARG A 14 2.67 11.98 -7.60
CA ARG A 14 3.77 12.93 -7.85
C ARG A 14 3.52 14.23 -7.10
N VAL A 15 4.58 14.97 -6.87
CA VAL A 15 4.50 16.33 -6.33
C VAL A 15 4.31 17.33 -7.46
N VAL A 16 3.45 18.31 -7.23
CA VAL A 16 3.32 19.49 -8.08
C VAL A 16 4.17 20.59 -7.46
N SER A 17 5.22 21.01 -8.18
CA SER A 17 6.13 22.04 -7.72
C SER A 17 6.73 22.80 -8.91
N ASP A 18 6.95 24.10 -8.73
CA ASP A 18 7.74 24.92 -9.65
C ASP A 18 9.25 24.70 -9.46
N THR A 19 9.64 24.06 -8.35
CA THR A 19 11.03 23.67 -8.08
C THR A 19 11.29 22.29 -8.70
N PRO A 20 12.49 22.05 -9.29
CA PRO A 20 12.87 20.72 -9.74
C PRO A 20 12.70 19.67 -8.63
N VAL A 21 12.17 18.51 -8.99
CA VAL A 21 11.88 17.41 -8.07
C VAL A 21 12.84 16.25 -8.33
N LEU A 22 13.59 15.85 -7.31
CA LEU A 22 14.36 14.62 -7.25
C LEU A 22 13.51 13.55 -6.55
N ASP A 23 12.97 12.63 -7.34
CA ASP A 23 12.13 11.54 -6.85
C ASP A 23 12.97 10.32 -6.48
N LEU A 24 13.38 10.22 -5.21
CA LEU A 24 14.18 9.10 -4.72
C LEU A 24 13.32 7.88 -4.39
N ASN A 25 12.01 8.07 -4.20
CA ASN A 25 11.07 6.97 -4.07
C ASN A 25 10.94 6.19 -5.37
N ASP A 26 10.71 6.90 -6.48
CA ASP A 26 10.64 6.29 -7.81
C ASP A 26 11.94 5.52 -8.13
N HIS A 27 13.09 6.12 -7.82
CA HIS A 27 14.39 5.44 -7.97
C HIS A 27 14.50 4.16 -7.13
N LEU A 28 14.17 4.22 -5.83
CA LEU A 28 14.23 3.05 -4.94
C LEU A 28 13.29 1.94 -5.42
N VAL A 29 12.05 2.27 -5.76
CA VAL A 29 11.06 1.32 -6.25
C VAL A 29 11.53 0.68 -7.55
N HIS A 30 12.02 1.46 -8.52
CA HIS A 30 12.56 0.93 -9.77
C HIS A 30 13.77 0.04 -9.55
N ARG A 31 14.68 0.40 -8.63
CA ARG A 31 15.88 -0.38 -8.33
C ARG A 31 15.56 -1.70 -7.66
N LEU A 32 14.66 -1.71 -6.68
CA LEU A 32 14.37 -2.89 -5.87
C LEU A 32 13.36 -3.84 -6.52
N ALA A 33 12.39 -3.29 -7.28
CA ALA A 33 11.37 -4.07 -7.97
C ALA A 33 11.60 -4.22 -9.48
N ALA A 34 12.81 -3.94 -10.00
CA ALA A 34 13.12 -4.20 -11.40
C ALA A 34 12.88 -5.69 -11.75
N PRO A 35 12.17 -6.01 -12.85
CA PRO A 35 11.90 -7.41 -13.22
C PRO A 35 13.17 -8.25 -13.34
N ASP A 36 14.21 -7.73 -13.98
CA ASP A 36 15.48 -8.45 -14.17
C ASP A 36 16.17 -8.76 -12.82
N ARG A 37 16.06 -7.86 -11.85
CA ARG A 37 16.58 -8.08 -10.48
C ARG A 37 15.80 -9.17 -9.78
N LEU A 38 14.47 -9.17 -9.91
CA LEU A 38 13.61 -10.21 -9.33
C LEU A 38 13.85 -11.58 -9.99
N ASP A 39 14.10 -11.62 -11.29
CA ASP A 39 14.51 -12.86 -11.97
C ASP A 39 15.87 -13.36 -11.50
N ALA A 40 16.85 -12.46 -11.35
CA ALA A 40 18.16 -12.80 -10.82
C ALA A 40 18.06 -13.32 -9.37
N LEU A 41 17.25 -12.68 -8.53
CA LEU A 41 16.95 -13.14 -7.17
C LEU A 41 16.30 -14.53 -7.20
N ALA A 42 15.29 -14.73 -8.04
CA ALA A 42 14.63 -16.02 -8.20
C ALA A 42 15.63 -17.10 -8.63
N GLY A 43 16.50 -16.80 -9.59
CA GLY A 43 17.55 -17.73 -10.05
C GLY A 43 18.57 -18.07 -8.96
N GLY A 44 18.93 -17.10 -8.10
CA GLY A 44 19.83 -17.35 -6.96
C GLY A 44 19.19 -18.15 -5.83
N LEU A 45 17.85 -18.14 -5.72
CA LEU A 45 17.10 -18.89 -4.72
C LEU A 45 16.63 -20.27 -5.21
N ASP A 46 16.49 -20.45 -6.53
CA ASP A 46 16.13 -21.70 -7.20
C ASP A 46 17.35 -22.64 -7.24
N THR A 47 17.69 -23.24 -6.09
CA THR A 47 18.85 -24.11 -5.93
C THR A 47 18.48 -25.48 -5.40
N ALA A 48 19.24 -26.51 -5.80
CA ALA A 48 19.06 -27.87 -5.32
C ALA A 48 19.28 -27.92 -3.79
N GLY A 49 18.24 -28.28 -3.04
CA GLY A 49 18.24 -28.31 -1.57
C GLY A 49 17.64 -27.08 -0.90
N ALA A 50 17.19 -26.06 -1.66
CA ALA A 50 16.34 -25.01 -1.12
C ALA A 50 14.96 -25.59 -0.73
N THR A 51 14.63 -25.57 0.56
CA THR A 51 13.34 -26.03 1.09
C THR A 51 12.54 -24.87 1.68
N GLY A 52 11.21 -24.95 1.61
CA GLY A 52 10.30 -24.04 2.30
C GLY A 52 10.40 -22.58 1.81
N ASP A 53 10.67 -21.65 2.71
CA ASP A 53 10.56 -20.20 2.49
C ASP A 53 11.44 -19.68 1.35
N ARG A 54 12.67 -20.17 1.18
CA ARG A 54 13.55 -19.73 0.07
C ARG A 54 12.99 -20.12 -1.30
N ALA A 55 12.41 -21.32 -1.39
CA ALA A 55 11.77 -21.81 -2.61
C ALA A 55 10.47 -21.04 -2.90
N LEU A 56 9.71 -20.67 -1.87
CA LEU A 56 8.55 -19.78 -2.00
C LEU A 56 8.96 -18.37 -2.44
N HIS A 57 10.04 -17.81 -1.90
CA HIS A 57 10.58 -16.52 -2.33
C HIS A 57 10.98 -16.54 -3.81
N ALA A 58 11.57 -17.62 -4.32
CA ALA A 58 11.86 -17.77 -5.74
C ALA A 58 10.58 -17.70 -6.61
N LEU A 59 9.52 -18.40 -6.20
CA LEU A 59 8.23 -18.39 -6.88
C LEU A 59 7.59 -16.99 -6.90
N PHE A 60 7.56 -16.30 -5.76
CA PHE A 60 7.02 -14.95 -5.65
C PHE A 60 7.84 -13.92 -6.43
N ALA A 61 9.16 -14.05 -6.44
CA ALA A 61 10.04 -13.19 -7.23
C ALA A 61 9.73 -13.31 -8.74
N ARG A 62 9.61 -14.55 -9.27
CA ARG A 62 9.23 -14.79 -10.68
C ARG A 62 7.84 -14.23 -11.00
N ALA A 63 6.86 -14.46 -10.12
CA ALA A 63 5.50 -13.99 -10.32
C ALA A 63 5.44 -12.45 -10.33
N ALA A 64 6.11 -11.79 -9.39
CA ALA A 64 6.21 -10.34 -9.36
C ALA A 64 6.90 -9.79 -10.62
N ALA A 65 8.01 -10.40 -11.07
CA ALA A 65 8.70 -10.01 -12.29
C ALA A 65 7.78 -10.11 -13.53
N ALA A 66 7.01 -11.20 -13.65
CA ALA A 66 6.06 -11.39 -14.75
C ALA A 66 4.95 -10.32 -14.76
N VAL A 67 4.35 -10.03 -13.61
CA VAL A 67 3.32 -9.00 -13.49
C VAL A 67 3.87 -7.61 -13.82
N LEU A 68 5.08 -7.29 -13.36
CA LEU A 68 5.72 -6.00 -13.65
C LEU A 68 6.10 -5.85 -15.13
N ARG A 69 6.55 -6.92 -15.80
CA ARG A 69 6.81 -6.92 -17.26
C ARG A 69 5.55 -6.69 -18.09
N ALA A 70 4.38 -7.11 -17.61
CA ALA A 70 3.12 -6.83 -18.30
C ALA A 70 2.78 -5.32 -18.35
N GLY A 71 3.39 -4.50 -17.48
CA GLY A 71 3.39 -3.03 -17.58
C GLY A 71 2.03 -2.36 -17.32
N ARG A 72 0.99 -3.11 -16.92
CA ARG A 72 -0.35 -2.57 -16.67
C ARG A 72 -0.36 -1.70 -15.41
N PRO A 73 -0.90 -0.46 -15.44
CA PRO A 73 -1.07 0.36 -14.24
C PRO A 73 -2.33 -0.06 -13.48
N ASP A 74 -2.27 -1.23 -12.83
CA ASP A 74 -3.37 -1.83 -12.08
C ASP A 74 -2.94 -2.28 -10.66
N ARG A 75 -3.89 -2.85 -9.91
CA ARG A 75 -3.65 -3.34 -8.55
C ARG A 75 -2.65 -4.50 -8.50
N ALA A 76 -2.55 -5.30 -9.57
CA ALA A 76 -1.57 -6.38 -9.63
C ALA A 76 -0.14 -5.82 -9.72
N ARG A 77 0.07 -4.73 -10.47
CA ARG A 77 1.35 -4.00 -10.45
C ARG A 77 1.69 -3.52 -9.04
N LEU A 78 0.75 -2.93 -8.29
CA LEU A 78 1.01 -2.48 -6.92
C LEU A 78 1.39 -3.64 -5.99
N ARG A 79 0.72 -4.79 -6.11
CA ARG A 79 1.07 -6.02 -5.37
C ARG A 79 2.46 -6.54 -5.73
N ALA A 80 2.79 -6.53 -7.02
CA ALA A 80 4.09 -6.97 -7.50
C ALA A 80 5.22 -6.03 -7.04
N LEU A 81 4.99 -4.72 -7.02
CA LEU A 81 5.91 -3.75 -6.40
C LEU A 81 6.11 -4.06 -4.92
N GLY A 82 5.02 -4.29 -4.17
CA GLY A 82 5.10 -4.65 -2.75
C GLY A 82 5.84 -5.94 -2.48
N MET A 83 5.59 -6.96 -3.30
CA MET A 83 6.32 -8.22 -3.21
C MET A 83 7.80 -8.01 -3.51
N GLY A 84 8.14 -7.21 -4.52
CA GLY A 84 9.54 -6.88 -4.84
C GLY A 84 10.26 -6.17 -3.70
N LEU A 85 9.63 -5.17 -3.08
CA LEU A 85 10.18 -4.45 -1.92
C LEU A 85 10.39 -5.37 -0.71
N ARG A 86 9.40 -6.23 -0.42
CA ARG A 86 9.48 -7.21 0.66
C ARG A 86 10.62 -8.22 0.44
N LEU A 87 10.71 -8.78 -0.75
CA LEU A 87 11.76 -9.74 -1.10
C LEU A 87 13.16 -9.09 -1.08
N ALA A 88 13.27 -7.83 -1.52
CA ALA A 88 14.52 -7.10 -1.52
C ALA A 88 15.04 -6.76 -0.12
N THR A 89 14.18 -6.81 0.90
CA THR A 89 14.52 -6.50 2.30
C THR A 89 14.37 -7.69 3.24
N ALA A 90 14.12 -8.89 2.71
CA ALA A 90 13.93 -10.10 3.51
C ALA A 90 15.14 -10.42 4.42
N ASP A 91 16.35 -10.08 3.95
CA ASP A 91 17.61 -10.29 4.67
C ASP A 91 18.19 -8.97 5.24
N ASP A 92 17.46 -7.85 5.17
CA ASP A 92 17.94 -6.59 5.75
C ASP A 92 17.88 -6.65 7.29
N PRO A 93 18.96 -6.30 8.00
CA PRO A 93 19.03 -6.49 9.44
C PRO A 93 18.24 -5.44 10.24
N ALA A 94 17.70 -4.41 9.58
CA ALA A 94 17.19 -3.21 10.23
C ALA A 94 15.79 -2.79 9.75
N VAL A 95 15.42 -3.08 8.51
CA VAL A 95 14.20 -2.57 7.88
C VAL A 95 13.52 -3.64 7.03
N ASN A 96 12.23 -3.88 7.29
CA ASN A 96 11.37 -4.64 6.38
C ASN A 96 10.45 -3.70 5.61
N LEU A 97 10.44 -3.79 4.29
CA LEU A 97 9.57 -2.97 3.44
C LEU A 97 8.29 -3.71 3.03
N ALA A 98 7.19 -2.96 3.02
CA ALA A 98 5.99 -3.26 2.25
C ALA A 98 5.78 -2.15 1.21
N VAL A 99 4.87 -2.34 0.25
CA VAL A 99 4.56 -1.30 -0.77
C VAL A 99 4.14 0.02 -0.14
N ASP A 100 3.59 -0.08 1.04
CA ASP A 100 2.88 0.99 1.65
C ASP A 100 3.36 1.21 3.10
N ASP A 101 4.03 0.23 3.73
CA ASP A 101 4.57 0.33 5.10
C ASP A 101 6.09 0.13 5.20
N VAL A 102 6.61 0.48 6.38
CA VAL A 102 7.93 0.08 6.83
C VAL A 102 7.89 -0.39 8.28
N GLU A 103 8.57 -1.51 8.55
CA GLU A 103 8.80 -2.02 9.90
C GLU A 103 10.29 -1.93 10.24
N LEU A 104 10.59 -1.44 11.44
CA LEU A 104 11.96 -1.40 11.95
C LEU A 104 12.24 -2.68 12.74
N VAL A 105 13.26 -3.43 12.36
CA VAL A 105 13.67 -4.66 13.04
C VAL A 105 14.17 -4.31 14.45
N GLY A 106 13.38 -4.68 15.45
CA GLY A 106 13.67 -4.39 16.86
C GLY A 106 13.41 -2.94 17.28
N GLY A 107 12.46 -2.24 16.62
CA GLY A 107 12.14 -0.85 16.93
C GLY A 107 10.77 -0.38 16.44
N THR A 108 10.55 0.94 16.47
CA THR A 108 9.33 1.60 15.98
C THR A 108 9.66 2.98 15.40
N THR A 109 8.92 3.39 14.38
CA THR A 109 9.00 4.76 13.82
C THR A 109 8.55 5.85 14.81
N GLN A 110 7.91 5.46 15.92
CA GLN A 110 7.52 6.38 17.00
C GLN A 110 8.66 6.83 17.91
N ARG A 111 9.86 6.28 17.71
CA ARG A 111 11.07 6.59 18.49
C ARG A 111 12.18 7.00 17.54
N SER A 112 12.61 8.25 17.57
CA SER A 112 13.68 8.76 16.70
C SER A 112 14.96 7.94 16.82
N ARG A 113 15.33 7.53 18.04
CA ARG A 113 16.49 6.66 18.32
C ARG A 113 16.44 5.31 17.59
N ASP A 114 15.26 4.74 17.40
CA ASP A 114 15.09 3.47 16.70
C ASP A 114 15.24 3.68 15.19
N VAL A 115 14.70 4.77 14.67
CA VAL A 115 14.88 5.18 13.27
C VAL A 115 16.37 5.38 12.97
N LEU A 116 17.08 6.15 13.80
CA LEU A 116 18.51 6.40 13.64
C LEU A 116 19.33 5.10 13.74
N ARG A 117 18.98 4.21 14.68
CA ARG A 117 19.60 2.88 14.77
C ARG A 117 19.35 2.06 13.51
N ALA A 118 18.15 2.12 12.93
CA ALA A 118 17.84 1.41 11.71
C ALA A 118 18.66 1.95 10.53
N VAL A 119 18.70 3.28 10.37
CA VAL A 119 19.52 3.97 9.36
C VAL A 119 21.00 3.59 9.47
N ALA A 120 21.55 3.52 10.68
CA ALA A 120 22.95 3.14 10.88
C ALA A 120 23.27 1.66 10.58
N ARG A 121 22.26 0.81 10.44
CA ARG A 121 22.41 -0.65 10.27
C ARG A 121 22.00 -1.16 8.89
N THR A 122 21.45 -0.29 8.02
CA THR A 122 21.00 -0.65 6.67
C THR A 122 21.77 0.12 5.61
N ASP A 123 22.15 -0.59 4.54
CA ASP A 123 22.69 0.02 3.31
C ASP A 123 21.61 0.25 2.26
N LEU A 124 20.34 -0.04 2.59
CA LEU A 124 19.22 -0.03 1.66
C LEU A 124 19.08 1.30 0.91
N PHE A 125 19.33 2.42 1.60
CA PHE A 125 19.15 3.77 1.07
C PHE A 125 20.42 4.41 0.50
N ALA A 126 21.56 3.70 0.49
CA ALA A 126 22.85 4.28 0.11
C ALA A 126 22.83 4.89 -1.31
N ALA A 127 22.21 4.21 -2.27
CA ALA A 127 22.10 4.70 -3.64
C ALA A 127 21.25 5.99 -3.75
N GLU A 128 20.21 6.12 -2.92
CA GLU A 128 19.37 7.32 -2.87
C GLU A 128 20.10 8.48 -2.17
N VAL A 129 20.90 8.18 -1.15
CA VAL A 129 21.79 9.16 -0.50
C VAL A 129 22.81 9.72 -1.50
N ASP A 130 23.47 8.87 -2.27
CA ASP A 130 24.47 9.29 -3.25
C ASP A 130 23.85 10.14 -4.37
N ARG A 131 22.63 9.80 -4.82
CA ARG A 131 21.87 10.64 -5.75
C ARG A 131 21.50 12.01 -5.17
N ALA A 132 21.10 12.05 -3.89
CA ALA A 132 20.80 13.30 -3.22
C ALA A 132 22.05 14.19 -3.10
N ARG A 133 23.21 13.60 -2.76
CA ARG A 133 24.50 14.30 -2.74
C ARG A 133 24.89 14.84 -4.11
N ALA A 134 24.76 14.03 -5.16
CA ALA A 134 25.08 14.45 -6.52
C ALA A 134 24.17 15.57 -7.05
N ALA A 135 22.94 15.67 -6.54
CA ALA A 135 22.00 16.74 -6.87
C ALA A 135 22.23 18.03 -6.07
N LEU A 136 23.05 18.00 -5.03
CA LEU A 136 23.41 19.18 -4.25
C LEU A 136 24.38 20.06 -5.05
N THR A 137 23.92 21.27 -5.42
CA THR A 137 24.79 22.30 -6.00
C THR A 137 25.64 22.95 -4.92
N ASP A 138 26.77 23.58 -5.29
CA ASP A 138 27.60 24.33 -4.35
C ASP A 138 26.77 25.40 -3.62
N GLY A 139 26.89 25.46 -2.28
CA GLY A 139 26.07 26.31 -1.40
C GLY A 139 24.56 26.01 -1.40
N GLY A 140 24.13 24.90 -2.02
CA GLY A 140 22.72 24.54 -2.19
C GLY A 140 22.04 24.02 -0.92
N THR A 141 20.72 23.87 -1.01
CA THR A 141 19.87 23.23 0.01
C THR A 141 18.89 22.28 -0.67
N LEU A 142 18.75 21.08 -0.10
CA LEU A 142 17.71 20.12 -0.44
C LEU A 142 16.50 20.33 0.46
N ARG A 143 15.31 20.31 -0.12
CA ARG A 143 14.06 20.33 0.62
C ARG A 143 13.45 18.94 0.63
N ILE A 144 13.44 18.25 1.76
CA ILE A 144 12.91 16.88 1.87
C ILE A 144 11.45 16.94 2.31
N VAL A 145 10.55 16.33 1.53
CA VAL A 145 9.12 16.26 1.88
C VAL A 145 8.84 15.04 2.77
N LEU A 146 8.48 15.31 4.02
CA LEU A 146 8.19 14.34 5.07
C LEU A 146 6.72 14.48 5.50
N ASP A 147 5.86 13.65 4.89
CA ASP A 147 4.40 13.63 5.08
C ASP A 147 3.91 12.49 5.97
N THR A 148 4.70 11.42 6.10
CA THR A 148 4.37 10.26 6.94
C THR A 148 5.59 9.73 7.70
N ASP A 149 5.34 8.94 8.74
CA ASP A 149 6.38 8.29 9.52
C ASP A 149 7.14 7.22 8.71
N GLN A 150 6.51 6.63 7.70
CA GLN A 150 7.19 5.62 6.86
C GLN A 150 8.41 6.19 6.12
N GLN A 151 8.41 7.48 5.83
CA GLN A 151 9.50 8.13 5.12
C GLN A 151 10.71 8.42 6.03
N LEU A 152 10.58 8.28 7.35
CA LEU A 152 11.62 8.66 8.32
C LEU A 152 12.97 7.98 8.07
N PRO A 153 13.07 6.65 7.85
CA PRO A 153 14.36 6.01 7.61
C PRO A 153 15.07 6.57 6.37
N GLY A 154 14.35 6.71 5.25
CA GLY A 154 14.89 7.28 4.02
C GLY A 154 15.27 8.75 4.17
N ALA A 155 14.38 9.56 4.75
CA ALA A 155 14.61 10.98 4.97
C ALA A 155 15.80 11.25 5.91
N PHE A 156 15.96 10.47 6.98
CA PHE A 156 17.08 10.61 7.91
C PHE A 156 18.38 10.12 7.26
N ALA A 157 18.36 9.01 6.52
CA ALA A 157 19.53 8.56 5.76
C ALA A 157 20.03 9.64 4.79
N ILE A 158 19.10 10.28 4.06
CA ILE A 158 19.43 11.40 3.14
C ILE A 158 19.97 12.60 3.92
N ALA A 159 19.32 13.01 5.01
CA ALA A 159 19.75 14.18 5.77
C ALA A 159 21.14 14.02 6.39
N LEU A 160 21.40 12.85 6.98
CA LEU A 160 22.72 12.53 7.55
C LEU A 160 23.77 12.35 6.47
N GLY A 161 23.40 11.76 5.34
CA GLY A 161 24.32 11.53 4.23
C GLY A 161 24.73 12.83 3.54
N VAL A 162 23.80 13.75 3.30
CA VAL A 162 24.05 15.02 2.61
C VAL A 162 24.67 16.08 3.53
N GLY A 163 24.35 16.03 4.83
CA GLY A 163 24.70 17.07 5.80
C GLY A 163 23.44 17.82 6.26
N PRO A 164 23.05 17.77 7.54
CA PRO A 164 21.83 18.39 8.06
C PRO A 164 21.69 19.89 7.73
N GLU A 165 22.80 20.63 7.71
CA GLU A 165 22.88 22.06 7.37
C GLU A 165 22.44 22.38 5.93
N HIS A 166 22.50 21.39 5.04
CA HIS A 166 22.06 21.48 3.65
C HIS A 166 20.61 21.05 3.47
N VAL A 167 19.88 20.78 4.55
CA VAL A 167 18.53 20.20 4.49
C VAL A 167 17.49 21.13 5.11
N THR A 168 16.38 21.26 4.41
CA THR A 168 15.12 21.80 4.94
C THR A 168 14.06 20.70 4.88
N MET A 169 13.49 20.32 6.03
CA MET A 169 12.36 19.40 6.08
C MET A 169 11.05 20.17 5.96
N CYS A 170 10.14 19.66 5.14
CA CYS A 170 8.78 20.16 4.99
C CYS A 170 7.78 19.00 4.91
N GLY A 171 6.51 19.27 4.64
CA GLY A 171 5.46 18.23 4.62
C GLY A 171 4.74 18.08 5.97
N ARG A 172 3.66 17.31 5.95
CA ARG A 172 2.71 17.25 7.08
C ARG A 172 3.36 16.72 8.36
N PHE A 173 4.07 15.59 8.27
CA PHE A 173 4.70 14.96 9.43
C PHE A 173 5.79 15.85 10.03
N ALA A 174 6.56 16.55 9.19
CA ALA A 174 7.54 17.52 9.66
C ALA A 174 6.90 18.67 10.47
N VAL A 175 5.74 19.15 10.05
CA VAL A 175 4.99 20.21 10.75
C VAL A 175 4.44 19.70 12.07
N GLU A 176 3.75 18.56 12.05
CA GLU A 176 3.11 17.97 13.23
C GLU A 176 4.13 17.63 14.32
N HIS A 177 5.28 17.08 13.94
CA HIS A 177 6.32 16.64 14.87
C HIS A 177 7.51 17.61 14.99
N HIS A 178 7.36 18.85 14.55
CA HIS A 178 8.44 19.84 14.53
C HIS A 178 9.20 19.93 15.87
N ALA A 179 8.48 20.06 16.98
CA ALA A 179 9.07 20.20 18.32
C ALA A 179 9.92 18.98 18.75
N ALA A 180 9.59 17.78 18.27
CA ALA A 180 10.39 16.58 18.50
C ALA A 180 11.59 16.54 17.55
N LEU A 181 11.37 16.76 16.27
CA LEU A 181 12.40 16.68 15.23
C LEU A 181 13.57 17.64 15.49
N VAL A 182 13.30 18.88 15.93
CA VAL A 182 14.37 19.85 16.27
C VAL A 182 15.22 19.46 17.47
N ARG A 183 14.75 18.54 18.32
CA ARG A 183 15.48 18.07 19.51
C ARG A 183 16.40 16.89 19.21
N ILE A 184 16.31 16.28 18.03
CA ILE A 184 17.15 15.15 17.62
C ILE A 184 18.57 15.68 17.34
N PRO A 185 19.60 15.28 18.12
CA PRO A 185 20.96 15.82 17.98
C PRO A 185 21.56 15.63 16.59
N GLU A 186 21.30 14.49 15.96
CA GLU A 186 21.82 14.09 14.64
C GLU A 186 21.23 14.93 13.51
N LEU A 187 20.09 15.59 13.73
CA LEU A 187 19.46 16.50 12.76
C LEU A 187 19.78 17.98 13.04
N ARG A 188 20.69 18.26 13.99
CA ARG A 188 21.08 19.65 14.29
C ARG A 188 21.67 20.30 13.05
N GLY A 189 21.02 21.36 12.58
CA GLY A 189 21.38 22.06 11.34
C GLY A 189 20.26 22.04 10.31
N CYS A 190 19.41 21.01 10.35
CA CYS A 190 18.19 20.97 9.53
C CYS A 190 17.30 22.19 9.83
N ARG A 191 16.78 22.79 8.77
CA ARG A 191 15.72 23.79 8.84
C ARG A 191 14.36 23.11 8.66
N PHE A 192 13.29 23.78 9.07
CA PHE A 192 11.92 23.29 8.92
C PHE A 192 11.04 24.38 8.33
N THR A 193 10.12 24.01 7.44
CA THR A 193 9.11 24.92 6.89
C THR A 193 7.72 24.32 6.97
N GLY A 194 6.71 25.17 7.08
CA GLY A 194 5.29 24.77 7.06
C GLY A 194 4.75 24.41 5.67
N GLU A 195 5.60 24.35 4.65
CA GLU A 195 5.19 24.09 3.28
C GLU A 195 4.76 22.63 3.11
N GLN A 196 3.59 22.41 2.53
CA GLN A 196 3.06 21.08 2.20
C GLN A 196 2.77 21.05 0.70
N PRO A 197 3.71 20.59 -0.13
CA PRO A 197 3.57 20.70 -1.56
C PRO A 197 2.46 19.77 -2.06
N PRO A 198 1.57 20.24 -2.94
CA PRO A 198 0.41 19.47 -3.38
C PRO A 198 0.78 18.19 -4.12
N ARG A 199 -0.11 17.20 -4.04
CA ARG A 199 0.02 15.90 -4.68
C ARG A 199 -0.99 15.72 -5.80
N GLU A 200 -0.56 15.10 -6.88
CA GLU A 200 -1.43 14.64 -7.96
C GLU A 200 -1.18 13.16 -8.22
N VAL A 201 -2.22 12.45 -8.63
CA VAL A 201 -2.07 11.08 -9.10
C VAL A 201 -1.32 11.09 -10.42
N ARG A 202 -0.31 10.22 -10.58
CA ARG A 202 0.45 10.16 -11.84
C ARG A 202 -0.45 9.75 -12.99
N ALA A 203 -0.12 10.23 -14.19
CA ALA A 203 -0.95 10.08 -15.37
C ALA A 203 -1.27 8.61 -15.71
N GLU A 204 -0.29 7.71 -15.54
CA GLU A 204 -0.47 6.28 -15.77
C GLU A 204 -1.52 5.66 -14.85
N TRP A 205 -1.70 6.19 -13.64
CA TRP A 205 -2.70 5.72 -12.67
C TRP A 205 -4.04 6.46 -12.81
N ALA A 206 -4.02 7.74 -13.17
CA ALA A 206 -5.20 8.60 -13.27
C ALA A 206 -6.16 8.22 -14.42
N GLY A 207 -5.65 7.59 -15.48
CA GLY A 207 -6.44 7.32 -16.69
C GLY A 207 -6.55 8.55 -17.59
N PRO A 208 -7.46 8.53 -18.58
CA PRO A 208 -7.60 9.64 -19.51
C PRO A 208 -8.18 10.89 -18.82
N GLY A 209 -7.59 12.05 -19.11
CA GLY A 209 -8.03 13.36 -18.59
C GLY A 209 -7.02 14.03 -17.65
N PRO A 210 -7.41 15.14 -17.01
CA PRO A 210 -6.56 15.83 -16.05
C PRO A 210 -6.26 14.96 -14.83
N ALA A 211 -5.00 14.94 -14.40
CA ALA A 211 -4.58 14.23 -13.20
C ALA A 211 -5.34 14.78 -11.97
N PRO A 212 -6.04 13.94 -11.20
CA PRO A 212 -6.75 14.40 -10.01
C PRO A 212 -5.76 14.79 -8.92
N ARG A 213 -6.05 15.88 -8.21
CA ARG A 213 -5.35 16.22 -6.97
C ARG A 213 -5.65 15.16 -5.92
N TRP A 214 -4.62 14.70 -5.22
CA TRP A 214 -4.78 13.73 -4.14
C TRP A 214 -5.03 14.45 -2.81
N ALA A 215 -6.12 14.06 -2.12
CA ALA A 215 -6.53 14.65 -0.86
C ALA A 215 -6.50 13.62 0.27
N THR A 216 -5.87 13.98 1.39
CA THR A 216 -5.89 13.19 2.63
C THR A 216 -6.59 13.91 3.78
N GLU A 217 -6.85 15.20 3.61
CA GLU A 217 -7.65 16.03 4.51
C GLU A 217 -8.62 16.93 3.72
N PRO A 218 -9.69 17.45 4.33
CA PRO A 218 -10.61 18.37 3.66
C PRO A 218 -9.94 19.58 3.03
N GLY A 219 -8.86 20.09 3.64
CA GLY A 219 -8.10 21.24 3.14
C GLY A 219 -7.31 20.96 1.86
N ASP A 220 -7.03 19.69 1.55
CA ASP A 220 -6.32 19.29 0.33
C ASP A 220 -7.22 19.33 -0.91
N VAL A 221 -8.54 19.24 -0.69
CA VAL A 221 -9.55 19.19 -1.76
C VAL A 221 -9.53 20.51 -2.52
N PRO A 222 -9.22 20.51 -3.82
CA PRO A 222 -9.10 21.75 -4.57
C PRO A 222 -10.46 22.40 -4.76
N ARG A 223 -10.46 23.74 -4.72
CA ARG A 223 -11.66 24.55 -5.01
C ARG A 223 -12.22 24.28 -6.42
N ASN A 224 -11.33 23.97 -7.37
CA ASN A 224 -11.65 23.72 -8.77
C ASN A 224 -10.91 22.47 -9.28
N GLY A 225 -11.48 21.78 -10.28
CA GLY A 225 -10.86 20.63 -10.92
C GLY A 225 -11.11 19.29 -10.21
N PRO A 226 -10.65 18.17 -10.82
CA PRO A 226 -10.87 16.84 -10.30
C PRO A 226 -9.97 16.54 -9.11
N TRP A 227 -10.47 15.70 -8.19
CA TRP A 227 -9.70 15.19 -7.07
C TRP A 227 -10.02 13.73 -6.79
N ALA A 228 -9.11 13.05 -6.12
CA ALA A 228 -9.33 11.73 -5.54
C ALA A 228 -8.73 11.75 -4.13
N GLY A 229 -9.17 10.89 -3.23
CA GLY A 229 -8.63 10.96 -1.89
C GLY A 229 -8.90 9.79 -0.99
N TRP A 230 -8.18 9.82 0.12
CA TRP A 230 -8.42 8.98 1.28
C TRP A 230 -8.72 9.85 2.49
N LEU A 231 -9.98 9.87 2.92
CA LEU A 231 -10.46 10.72 4.00
C LEU A 231 -11.09 9.92 5.15
N ASP A 232 -11.11 10.51 6.33
CA ASP A 232 -11.92 10.06 7.45
C ASP A 232 -13.42 10.21 7.17
N ALA A 233 -14.28 9.35 7.76
CA ALA A 233 -15.73 9.42 7.55
C ALA A 233 -16.32 10.81 7.89
N ALA A 234 -15.89 11.44 8.99
CA ALA A 234 -16.39 12.77 9.35
C ALA A 234 -15.93 13.85 8.36
N ALA A 235 -14.68 13.75 7.88
CA ALA A 235 -14.14 14.63 6.86
C ALA A 235 -14.92 14.55 5.55
N VAL A 236 -15.31 13.34 5.11
CA VAL A 236 -16.14 13.14 3.91
C VAL A 236 -17.52 13.77 4.07
N ALA A 237 -18.18 13.55 5.20
CA ALA A 237 -19.51 14.10 5.47
C ALA A 237 -19.54 15.63 5.48
N ALA A 238 -18.42 16.26 5.86
CA ALA A 238 -18.29 17.71 5.90
C ALA A 238 -17.97 18.35 4.54
N LEU A 239 -17.69 17.57 3.48
CA LEU A 239 -17.35 18.11 2.17
C LEU A 239 -18.56 18.81 1.51
N PRO A 240 -18.35 20.00 0.89
CA PRO A 240 -19.38 20.63 0.10
C PRO A 240 -19.84 19.75 -1.08
N ALA A 241 -21.12 19.81 -1.43
CA ALA A 241 -21.69 19.03 -2.54
C ALA A 241 -20.92 19.26 -3.86
N ALA A 242 -20.59 20.51 -4.19
CA ALA A 242 -19.83 20.85 -5.38
C ALA A 242 -18.44 20.19 -5.40
N SER A 243 -17.83 19.94 -4.25
CA SER A 243 -16.56 19.20 -4.17
C SER A 243 -16.77 17.72 -4.47
N LEU A 244 -17.81 17.09 -3.93
CA LEU A 244 -18.13 15.68 -4.16
C LEU A 244 -18.44 15.39 -5.63
N GLU A 245 -19.13 16.29 -6.34
CA GLU A 245 -19.43 16.17 -7.78
C GLU A 245 -18.16 16.08 -8.66
N ARG A 246 -17.03 16.60 -8.19
CA ARG A 246 -15.72 16.55 -8.90
C ARG A 246 -14.81 15.41 -8.44
N CYS A 247 -15.28 14.59 -7.50
CA CYS A 247 -14.52 13.45 -7.02
C CYS A 247 -14.35 12.42 -8.14
N ARG A 248 -13.18 11.84 -8.26
CA ARG A 248 -12.85 10.77 -9.22
C ARG A 248 -12.71 9.41 -8.56
N SER A 249 -12.39 9.39 -7.28
CA SER A 249 -12.38 8.19 -6.44
C SER A 249 -12.27 8.61 -4.97
N LEU A 250 -12.88 7.82 -4.09
CA LEU A 250 -12.85 8.06 -2.66
C LEU A 250 -12.61 6.76 -1.88
N THR A 251 -11.58 6.76 -1.04
CA THR A 251 -11.43 5.77 0.04
C THR A 251 -11.81 6.41 1.37
N VAL A 252 -12.66 5.75 2.15
CA VAL A 252 -13.13 6.24 3.45
C VAL A 252 -12.57 5.38 4.56
N THR A 253 -11.93 6.00 5.55
CA THR A 253 -11.52 5.30 6.78
C THR A 253 -12.73 5.06 7.68
N ILE A 254 -12.96 3.80 8.06
CA ILE A 254 -14.10 3.37 8.86
C ILE A 254 -13.60 2.57 10.05
N ALA A 255 -13.91 2.99 11.27
CA ALA A 255 -13.70 2.23 12.50
C ALA A 255 -14.97 1.50 12.95
N ARG A 256 -16.16 2.09 12.74
CA ARG A 256 -17.46 1.48 13.03
C ARG A 256 -18.45 1.74 11.89
N LEU A 257 -19.21 0.71 11.49
CA LEU A 257 -20.25 0.80 10.46
C LEU A 257 -21.56 0.11 10.90
N PRO A 258 -22.28 0.64 11.91
CA PRO A 258 -23.61 0.15 12.24
C PRO A 258 -24.62 0.45 11.12
N SER A 259 -24.48 1.57 10.41
CA SER A 259 -25.24 1.90 9.18
C SER A 259 -24.54 3.05 8.42
N TRP A 260 -24.89 3.28 7.15
CA TRP A 260 -24.39 4.45 6.40
C TRP A 260 -24.85 5.80 6.99
N ALA A 261 -25.90 5.79 7.84
CA ALA A 261 -26.37 6.95 8.58
C ALA A 261 -25.53 7.27 9.83
N ALA A 262 -24.68 6.34 10.25
CA ALA A 262 -23.88 6.44 11.46
C ALA A 262 -22.57 5.69 11.25
N VAL A 263 -21.58 6.37 10.68
CA VAL A 263 -20.25 5.83 10.40
C VAL A 263 -19.23 6.54 11.28
N THR A 264 -18.43 5.79 12.01
CA THR A 264 -17.36 6.36 12.85
C THR A 264 -16.01 6.15 12.17
N GLY A 265 -15.24 7.22 12.00
CA GLY A 265 -13.89 7.19 11.43
C GLY A 265 -12.78 6.93 12.46
N ALA A 266 -11.52 7.11 12.04
CA ALA A 266 -10.33 7.03 12.91
C ALA A 266 -10.31 8.12 13.99
N THR A 267 -10.94 9.26 13.75
CA THR A 267 -11.03 10.38 14.71
C THR A 267 -11.97 10.08 15.89
N GLY A 268 -12.89 9.14 15.71
CA GLY A 268 -13.93 8.79 16.68
C GLY A 268 -15.20 9.61 16.55
N GLU A 269 -15.26 10.54 15.60
CA GLU A 269 -16.48 11.26 15.25
C GLU A 269 -17.39 10.37 14.39
N THR A 270 -18.68 10.36 14.74
CA THR A 270 -19.71 9.64 13.98
C THR A 270 -20.42 10.60 13.05
N ALA A 271 -20.54 10.21 11.78
CA ALA A 271 -21.15 11.03 10.73
C ALA A 271 -22.16 10.23 9.88
N ASP A 272 -23.08 10.96 9.25
CA ASP A 272 -23.99 10.41 8.23
C ASP A 272 -23.34 10.52 6.85
N LEU A 273 -22.98 9.38 6.25
CA LEU A 273 -22.37 9.34 4.93
C LEU A 273 -23.39 9.28 3.79
N ARG A 274 -24.69 9.06 4.04
CA ARG A 274 -25.69 8.93 2.98
C ARG A 274 -25.73 10.16 2.07
N PRO A 275 -25.78 11.41 2.59
CA PRO A 275 -25.81 12.59 1.72
C PRO A 275 -24.55 12.69 0.85
N ALA A 276 -23.38 12.35 1.40
CA ALA A 276 -22.13 12.40 0.65
C ALA A 276 -22.09 11.32 -0.44
N LEU A 277 -22.50 10.09 -0.10
CA LEU A 277 -22.63 9.00 -1.06
C LEU A 277 -23.61 9.38 -2.17
N ASP A 278 -24.84 9.79 -1.85
CA ASP A 278 -25.86 10.15 -2.84
C ASP A 278 -25.43 11.26 -3.81
N ARG A 279 -24.52 12.15 -3.38
CA ARG A 279 -23.98 13.24 -4.19
C ARG A 279 -22.79 12.87 -5.07
N LEU A 280 -22.06 11.82 -4.73
CA LEU A 280 -21.00 11.33 -5.60
C LEU A 280 -21.63 10.84 -6.93
N PRO A 281 -20.97 11.05 -8.08
CA PRO A 281 -21.38 10.40 -9.32
C PRO A 281 -21.38 8.87 -9.18
N ALA A 282 -22.28 8.17 -9.90
CA ALA A 282 -22.50 6.74 -9.75
C ALA A 282 -21.29 5.90 -10.21
N GLU A 283 -20.53 6.42 -11.18
CA GLU A 283 -19.34 5.84 -11.75
C GLU A 283 -18.08 6.02 -10.87
N VAL A 284 -18.14 6.88 -9.86
CA VAL A 284 -16.98 7.13 -8.98
C VAL A 284 -16.77 5.92 -8.08
N PRO A 285 -15.59 5.28 -8.13
CA PRO A 285 -15.27 4.20 -7.21
C PRO A 285 -15.25 4.72 -5.78
N VAL A 286 -16.02 4.08 -4.90
CA VAL A 286 -16.00 4.34 -3.46
C VAL A 286 -15.56 3.09 -2.74
N ALA A 287 -14.59 3.24 -1.85
CA ALA A 287 -14.03 2.15 -1.09
C ALA A 287 -13.94 2.46 0.40
N ALA A 288 -13.89 1.41 1.23
CA ALA A 288 -13.75 1.48 2.67
C ALA A 288 -12.45 0.83 3.12
N ASP A 289 -11.64 1.56 3.89
CA ASP A 289 -10.59 0.96 4.70
C ASP A 289 -11.10 0.77 6.14
N LEU A 290 -11.24 -0.49 6.54
CA LEU A 290 -11.83 -0.86 7.81
C LEU A 290 -10.76 -1.04 8.88
N LEU A 291 -10.87 -0.26 9.97
CA LEU A 291 -10.02 -0.33 11.15
C LEU A 291 -10.57 -1.39 12.12
N VAL A 292 -9.89 -2.53 12.20
CA VAL A 292 -10.30 -3.70 12.99
C VAL A 292 -9.81 -3.57 14.43
N GLY A 293 -10.68 -3.86 15.40
CA GLY A 293 -10.37 -3.77 16.82
C GLY A 293 -10.66 -2.39 17.44
N ALA A 294 -11.38 -1.52 16.75
CA ALA A 294 -11.87 -0.28 17.33
C ALA A 294 -12.81 -0.59 18.53
N PRO A 295 -12.71 0.14 19.66
CA PRO A 295 -13.58 -0.09 20.81
C PRO A 295 -15.06 -0.10 20.39
N GLY A 296 -15.85 -1.08 20.84
CA GLY A 296 -17.28 -1.16 20.52
C GLY A 296 -17.62 -1.38 19.04
N ALA A 297 -16.67 -1.84 18.23
CA ALA A 297 -16.90 -2.23 16.84
C ALA A 297 -17.12 -3.74 16.71
N GLU A 298 -18.10 -4.14 15.91
CA GLU A 298 -18.35 -5.53 15.50
C GLU A 298 -17.86 -5.68 14.04
N PRO A 299 -16.61 -6.12 13.80
CA PRO A 299 -16.02 -6.13 12.46
C PRO A 299 -16.80 -7.00 11.47
N GLU A 300 -17.42 -8.09 11.93
CA GLU A 300 -18.27 -8.98 11.13
C GLU A 300 -19.48 -8.25 10.56
N THR A 301 -20.07 -7.34 11.34
CA THR A 301 -21.23 -6.54 10.90
C THR A 301 -20.82 -5.54 9.82
N ALA A 302 -19.66 -4.88 10.00
CA ALA A 302 -19.11 -3.98 9.00
C ALA A 302 -18.73 -4.74 7.71
N LEU A 303 -18.10 -5.91 7.84
CA LEU A 303 -17.73 -6.77 6.73
C LEU A 303 -18.95 -7.29 5.96
N ALA A 304 -20.01 -7.70 6.65
CA ALA A 304 -21.25 -8.16 6.01
C ALA A 304 -21.84 -7.07 5.11
N ARG A 305 -21.90 -5.82 5.59
CA ARG A 305 -22.37 -4.67 4.80
C ARG A 305 -21.48 -4.36 3.60
N LEU A 306 -20.16 -4.40 3.78
CA LEU A 306 -19.20 -4.11 2.72
C LEU A 306 -19.08 -5.23 1.67
N ARG A 307 -19.69 -6.39 1.93
CA ARG A 307 -19.77 -7.54 1.01
C ARG A 307 -21.07 -7.59 0.21
N GLU A 308 -22.01 -6.66 0.45
CA GLU A 308 -23.28 -6.62 -0.30
C GLU A 308 -23.00 -6.48 -1.80
N PRO A 309 -23.44 -7.44 -2.67
CA PRO A 309 -23.10 -7.44 -4.09
C PRO A 309 -23.58 -6.20 -4.86
N ALA A 310 -24.68 -5.59 -4.40
CA ALA A 310 -25.24 -4.34 -4.93
C ALA A 310 -24.70 -3.08 -4.22
N GLY A 311 -23.77 -3.25 -3.28
CA GLY A 311 -23.23 -2.17 -2.45
C GLY A 311 -22.39 -1.19 -3.27
N ARG A 312 -22.65 0.10 -3.08
CA ARG A 312 -21.89 1.19 -3.69
C ARG A 312 -20.45 1.27 -3.21
N VAL A 313 -20.21 0.88 -1.95
CA VAL A 313 -18.90 0.99 -1.29
C VAL A 313 -18.29 -0.40 -1.15
N ARG A 314 -17.07 -0.57 -1.64
CA ARG A 314 -16.33 -1.84 -1.58
C ARG A 314 -15.29 -1.83 -0.47
N LEU A 315 -15.03 -2.98 0.15
CA LEU A 315 -13.89 -3.11 1.05
C LEU A 315 -12.57 -2.98 0.27
N ALA A 316 -11.74 -2.00 0.64
CA ALA A 316 -10.39 -1.80 0.12
C ALA A 316 -9.32 -2.41 1.02
N GLY A 317 -9.46 -2.30 2.33
CA GLY A 317 -8.37 -2.63 3.26
C GLY A 317 -8.86 -2.99 4.65
N LEU A 318 -8.01 -3.72 5.36
CA LEU A 318 -8.15 -4.01 6.78
C LEU A 318 -6.87 -3.57 7.48
N ARG A 319 -6.99 -2.73 8.51
CA ARG A 319 -5.86 -2.31 9.33
C ARG A 319 -6.20 -2.44 10.80
N PRO A 320 -5.23 -2.73 11.67
CA PRO A 320 -5.48 -2.67 13.10
C PRO A 320 -5.87 -1.24 13.48
N PHE A 321 -6.94 -1.09 14.24
CA PHE A 321 -7.32 0.18 14.82
C PHE A 321 -6.24 0.63 15.81
N ARG A 322 -5.82 1.88 15.67
CA ARG A 322 -4.92 2.56 16.60
C ARG A 322 -5.48 3.95 16.81
N VAL A 323 -5.52 4.39 18.07
CA VAL A 323 -6.04 5.72 18.38
C VAL A 323 -5.05 6.76 17.87
N PRO A 324 -5.42 7.65 16.93
CA PRO A 324 -4.55 8.73 16.49
C PRO A 324 -4.11 9.61 17.66
N ALA A 325 -2.85 10.07 17.65
CA ALA A 325 -2.42 11.09 18.58
C ALA A 325 -3.34 12.33 18.48
N GLY A 326 -3.77 12.88 19.62
CA GLY A 326 -4.71 14.01 19.66
C GLY A 326 -6.19 13.67 19.39
N ALA A 327 -6.54 12.41 19.09
CA ALA A 327 -7.94 12.01 18.97
C ALA A 327 -8.62 11.97 20.35
N HIS A 328 -9.43 12.99 20.63
CA HIS A 328 -10.09 13.21 21.93
C HIS A 328 -11.41 12.46 22.09
N ARG A 329 -11.95 11.84 21.03
CA ARG A 329 -13.24 11.13 21.05
C ARG A 329 -13.12 9.65 21.38
N TRP A 330 -11.94 9.07 21.24
CA TRP A 330 -11.67 7.70 21.66
C TRP A 330 -11.23 7.66 23.13
N PRO A 331 -11.53 6.57 23.86
CA PRO A 331 -10.98 6.37 25.19
C PRO A 331 -9.46 6.14 25.08
N VAL A 332 -8.69 7.12 25.55
CA VAL A 332 -7.22 7.11 25.57
C VAL A 332 -6.74 6.86 26.99
N ALA A 333 -5.70 6.04 27.15
CA ALA A 333 -5.03 5.89 28.44
C ALA A 333 -4.24 7.17 28.76
N ASP A 334 -4.28 7.62 30.01
CA ASP A 334 -3.79 8.94 30.45
C ASP A 334 -2.29 9.19 30.21
N ARG A 335 -1.51 8.19 29.79
CA ARG A 335 -0.06 8.34 29.58
C ARG A 335 0.41 7.71 28.27
N PRO A 336 0.99 8.48 27.34
CA PRO A 336 1.81 7.90 26.27
C PRO A 336 2.96 7.11 26.91
N ALA A 337 3.51 6.13 26.18
CA ALA A 337 4.74 5.50 26.64
C ALA A 337 5.83 6.57 26.74
N ASP A 338 6.46 6.72 27.91
CA ASP A 338 7.35 7.84 28.24
C ASP A 338 8.59 7.94 27.31
N ASP A 339 8.82 6.97 26.41
CA ASP A 339 9.95 6.91 25.49
C ASP A 339 9.61 7.15 24.00
N HIS A 340 8.37 7.50 23.65
CA HIS A 340 7.95 7.83 22.27
C HIS A 340 8.02 9.35 22.01
N ASP A 341 9.06 9.81 21.33
CA ASP A 341 9.25 11.23 20.99
C ASP A 341 8.60 11.63 19.65
N LEU A 342 8.25 10.67 18.81
CA LEU A 342 7.49 10.87 17.56
C LEU A 342 6.13 10.13 17.62
N PRO A 343 5.25 10.44 18.60
CA PRO A 343 4.05 9.65 18.84
C PRO A 343 3.03 9.81 17.70
N ARG A 344 2.75 8.73 16.98
CA ARG A 344 1.69 8.68 15.96
C ARG A 344 0.36 8.14 16.52
N TRP A 345 0.45 7.27 17.54
CA TRP A 345 -0.69 6.62 18.17
C TRP A 345 -0.67 6.84 19.68
N ALA A 346 -1.85 6.97 20.27
CA ALA A 346 -2.05 6.91 21.71
C ALA A 346 -2.46 5.49 22.14
N ARG A 347 -2.15 5.12 23.39
CA ARG A 347 -2.65 3.86 23.97
C ARG A 347 -4.16 4.01 24.21
N SER A 348 -4.96 3.07 23.74
CA SER A 348 -6.39 3.06 24.07
C SER A 348 -6.58 2.57 25.51
N ALA A 349 -7.47 3.22 26.26
CA ALA A 349 -7.87 2.77 27.60
C ALA A 349 -8.88 1.61 27.56
N ALA A 350 -9.58 1.44 26.45
CA ALA A 350 -10.69 0.48 26.32
C ALA A 350 -10.39 -0.70 25.38
N ALA A 351 -9.31 -0.65 24.61
CA ALA A 351 -8.94 -1.76 23.74
C ALA A 351 -7.98 -2.71 24.48
N ALA A 352 -8.40 -3.96 24.68
CA ALA A 352 -7.41 -5.04 24.74
C ALA A 352 -6.61 -5.01 23.43
N PRO A 353 -5.31 -5.32 23.42
CA PRO A 353 -4.56 -5.45 22.18
C PRO A 353 -5.21 -6.58 21.37
N VAL A 354 -6.13 -6.23 20.49
CA VAL A 354 -6.66 -7.16 19.51
C VAL A 354 -5.52 -7.37 18.55
N ALA A 355 -4.77 -8.46 18.75
CA ALA A 355 -4.14 -9.12 17.64
C ALA A 355 -5.29 -9.46 16.70
N VAL A 356 -5.52 -8.61 15.69
CA VAL A 356 -6.30 -9.04 14.53
C VAL A 356 -5.71 -10.40 14.18
N PRO A 357 -6.48 -11.49 14.08
CA PRO A 357 -5.92 -12.73 13.58
C PRO A 357 -5.24 -12.35 12.26
N VAL A 358 -3.91 -12.42 12.26
CA VAL A 358 -3.04 -11.88 11.19
C VAL A 358 -3.36 -12.58 9.86
N THR A 359 -4.07 -13.70 9.92
CA THR A 359 -4.84 -14.26 8.84
C THR A 359 -6.18 -13.52 8.68
N VAL A 360 -6.20 -12.52 7.80
CA VAL A 360 -7.40 -12.28 6.98
C VAL A 360 -7.88 -13.66 6.53
N PRO A 361 -9.11 -14.09 6.86
CA PRO A 361 -9.57 -15.42 6.46
C PRO A 361 -9.32 -15.59 4.96
N ALA A 362 -8.77 -16.73 4.53
CA ALA A 362 -8.46 -16.97 3.12
C ALA A 362 -9.68 -16.69 2.22
N GLU A 363 -10.88 -16.95 2.75
CA GLU A 363 -12.17 -16.61 2.15
C GLU A 363 -12.36 -15.10 1.92
N LEU A 364 -11.97 -14.24 2.87
CA LEU A 364 -12.02 -12.79 2.70
C LEU A 364 -10.96 -12.30 1.72
N ALA A 365 -9.75 -12.87 1.76
CA ALA A 365 -8.70 -12.54 0.80
C ALA A 365 -9.08 -12.97 -0.63
N ALA A 366 -9.83 -14.06 -0.79
CA ALA A 366 -10.36 -14.53 -2.06
C ALA A 366 -11.55 -13.68 -2.56
N ALA A 367 -12.47 -13.31 -1.65
CA ALA A 367 -13.71 -12.61 -1.99
C ALA A 367 -13.55 -11.08 -2.13
N ALA A 368 -12.67 -10.45 -1.35
CA ALA A 368 -12.42 -9.02 -1.41
C ALA A 368 -11.09 -8.74 -2.10
N ASP A 369 -11.09 -7.75 -2.99
CA ASP A 369 -9.86 -7.27 -3.62
C ASP A 369 -9.15 -6.31 -2.66
N LEU A 370 -8.59 -6.85 -1.58
CA LEU A 370 -7.86 -6.05 -0.59
C LEU A 370 -6.61 -5.47 -1.25
N TYR A 371 -6.47 -4.16 -1.19
CA TYR A 371 -5.31 -3.42 -1.66
C TYR A 371 -4.82 -2.48 -0.56
N PRO A 372 -3.56 -2.07 -0.61
CA PRO A 372 -3.05 -1.01 0.25
C PRO A 372 -3.84 0.28 -0.04
N GLY A 373 -4.90 0.55 0.75
CA GLY A 373 -5.82 1.68 0.54
C GLY A 373 -5.15 3.06 0.45
N ARG A 374 -3.86 3.15 0.86
CA ARG A 374 -3.04 4.39 0.80
C ARG A 374 -2.56 4.72 -0.57
N LEU A 375 -2.54 3.77 -1.47
CA LEU A 375 -2.03 4.01 -2.80
C LEU A 375 -3.12 4.63 -3.65
N ALA A 376 -2.94 5.88 -4.04
CA ALA A 376 -3.93 6.64 -4.79
C ALA A 376 -4.35 5.95 -6.10
N GLY A 377 -3.41 5.32 -6.79
CA GLY A 377 -3.67 4.55 -8.01
C GLY A 377 -4.62 3.37 -7.80
N ALA A 378 -4.64 2.77 -6.60
CA ALA A 378 -5.53 1.66 -6.29
C ALA A 378 -7.00 2.10 -6.15
N ALA A 379 -7.22 3.35 -5.74
CA ALA A 379 -8.55 3.94 -5.60
C ALA A 379 -9.16 4.28 -6.97
N LEU A 380 -8.37 4.75 -7.93
CA LEU A 380 -8.86 5.20 -9.24
C LEU A 380 -9.06 4.09 -10.27
N ARG A 381 -8.42 2.93 -10.08
CA ARG A 381 -8.54 1.79 -10.97
C ARG A 381 -9.41 0.73 -10.33
N PRO A 382 -10.75 0.76 -10.54
CA PRO A 382 -11.61 -0.31 -10.07
C PRO A 382 -11.24 -1.61 -10.76
N ASP A 383 -11.57 -2.70 -10.09
CA ASP A 383 -11.48 -4.04 -10.63
C ASP A 383 -12.31 -4.17 -11.93
N PRO A 384 -11.89 -4.94 -12.95
CA PRO A 384 -12.60 -5.08 -14.23
C PRO A 384 -13.97 -5.80 -14.14
N GLY A 385 -14.58 -5.86 -12.95
CA GLY A 385 -15.75 -6.66 -12.62
C GLY A 385 -17.02 -6.22 -13.35
N GLY A 386 -17.15 -6.67 -14.58
CA GLY A 386 -18.40 -6.72 -15.34
C GLY A 386 -18.68 -8.16 -15.76
N GLY A 387 -19.69 -8.78 -15.14
CA GLY A 387 -20.42 -9.96 -15.62
C GLY A 387 -19.68 -11.30 -15.65
N ASP A 388 -18.54 -11.37 -16.34
CA ASP A 388 -17.92 -12.63 -16.75
C ASP A 388 -16.79 -13.06 -15.81
N THR A 389 -16.58 -14.38 -15.75
CA THR A 389 -15.40 -14.97 -15.10
C THR A 389 -14.14 -14.59 -15.86
N TYR A 390 -13.19 -13.92 -15.21
CA TYR A 390 -11.93 -13.45 -15.77
C TYR A 390 -10.73 -13.90 -14.93
N TRP A 391 -9.54 -13.92 -15.55
CA TRP A 391 -8.27 -14.23 -14.90
C TRP A 391 -7.73 -13.04 -14.10
N ASP A 392 -7.46 -13.24 -12.80
CA ASP A 392 -6.90 -12.20 -11.94
C ASP A 392 -5.49 -11.79 -12.43
N PRO A 393 -5.27 -10.51 -12.78
CA PRO A 393 -3.96 -9.98 -13.18
C PRO A 393 -2.81 -10.25 -12.19
N SER A 394 -3.13 -10.54 -10.92
CA SER A 394 -2.17 -10.84 -9.84
C SER A 394 -1.73 -12.31 -9.83
N ALA A 395 -2.35 -13.16 -10.64
CA ALA A 395 -2.04 -14.59 -10.71
C ALA A 395 -1.15 -14.91 -11.91
N THR A 396 -0.09 -15.70 -11.67
CA THR A 396 0.90 -16.10 -12.68
C THR A 396 1.24 -17.58 -12.56
N VAL A 397 1.45 -18.24 -13.70
CA VAL A 397 2.03 -19.58 -13.76
C VAL A 397 3.55 -19.46 -13.87
N VAL A 398 4.29 -20.01 -12.92
CA VAL A 398 5.76 -19.90 -12.85
C VAL A 398 6.42 -21.28 -12.67
N PRO A 399 7.53 -21.56 -13.37
CA PRO A 399 8.33 -22.75 -13.13
C PRO A 399 9.43 -22.53 -12.08
N VAL A 400 9.79 -23.59 -11.36
CA VAL A 400 11.07 -23.74 -10.64
C VAL A 400 11.82 -24.94 -11.19
N ARG A 401 13.13 -24.80 -11.32
CA ARG A 401 13.97 -25.79 -12.00
C ARG A 401 14.65 -26.74 -11.03
N ASP A 402 15.04 -26.25 -9.86
CA ASP A 402 15.91 -26.97 -8.93
C ASP A 402 15.36 -26.98 -7.50
N ALA A 403 14.62 -25.95 -7.10
CA ALA A 403 14.05 -25.85 -5.75
C ALA A 403 12.87 -26.80 -5.53
N ASP A 404 12.59 -27.08 -4.24
CA ASP A 404 11.48 -27.92 -3.82
C ASP A 404 10.50 -27.16 -2.87
N PRO A 405 9.57 -26.37 -3.43
CA PRO A 405 8.66 -25.55 -2.62
C PRO A 405 7.65 -26.33 -1.78
N ASP A 406 7.30 -27.56 -2.17
CA ASP A 406 6.25 -28.37 -1.53
C ASP A 406 6.68 -29.79 -1.13
N GLY A 407 7.97 -30.08 -1.15
CA GLY A 407 8.54 -31.39 -0.80
C GLY A 407 8.40 -32.46 -1.89
N ARG A 408 8.10 -32.07 -3.14
CA ARG A 408 7.83 -32.97 -4.28
C ARG A 408 8.76 -32.70 -5.48
N GLY A 409 9.87 -32.01 -5.26
CA GLY A 409 10.88 -31.65 -6.26
C GLY A 409 10.53 -30.44 -7.12
N PRO A 410 11.22 -30.18 -8.23
CA PRO A 410 10.93 -29.05 -9.11
C PRO A 410 9.59 -29.20 -9.85
N GLY A 411 9.11 -28.12 -10.47
CA GLY A 411 7.85 -28.14 -11.20
C GLY A 411 7.26 -26.78 -11.52
N THR A 412 6.02 -26.79 -11.99
CA THR A 412 5.27 -25.56 -12.33
C THR A 412 4.21 -25.28 -11.29
N PHE A 413 4.10 -24.01 -10.91
CA PHE A 413 3.22 -23.54 -9.84
C PHE A 413 2.36 -22.37 -10.32
N LEU A 414 1.13 -22.33 -9.85
CA LEU A 414 0.29 -21.15 -9.90
C LEU A 414 0.53 -20.33 -8.64
N VAL A 415 0.87 -19.06 -8.81
CA VAL A 415 1.14 -18.11 -7.74
C VAL A 415 0.18 -16.94 -7.84
N SER A 416 -0.53 -16.62 -6.76
CA SER A 416 -1.36 -15.42 -6.66
C SER A 416 -0.71 -14.41 -5.72
N LEU A 417 -0.30 -13.26 -6.25
CA LEU A 417 0.24 -12.16 -5.45
C LEU A 417 -0.81 -11.49 -4.57
N ARG A 418 -2.11 -11.72 -4.84
CA ARG A 418 -3.22 -11.18 -4.03
C ARG A 418 -3.46 -12.00 -2.77
N THR A 419 -3.57 -13.33 -2.92
CA THR A 419 -3.91 -14.22 -1.81
C THR A 419 -2.70 -14.85 -1.15
N GLY A 420 -1.50 -14.71 -1.75
CA GLY A 420 -0.30 -15.45 -1.34
C GLY A 420 -0.38 -16.94 -1.65
N THR A 421 -1.38 -17.39 -2.42
CA THR A 421 -1.58 -18.81 -2.71
C THR A 421 -0.52 -19.31 -3.69
N VAL A 422 0.05 -20.48 -3.38
CA VAL A 422 0.96 -21.23 -4.25
C VAL A 422 0.38 -22.63 -4.46
N MET A 423 0.23 -23.05 -5.71
CA MET A 423 -0.37 -24.34 -6.06
C MET A 423 0.42 -25.05 -7.15
N ARG A 424 0.94 -26.25 -6.85
CA ARG A 424 1.59 -27.11 -7.85
C ARG A 424 0.59 -27.52 -8.94
N LEU A 425 1.03 -27.44 -10.19
CA LEU A 425 0.27 -27.80 -11.38
C LEU A 425 0.81 -29.09 -12.00
N ALA A 426 -0.11 -29.94 -12.48
CA ALA A 426 0.27 -31.01 -13.39
C ALA A 426 0.66 -30.41 -14.76
N PRO A 427 1.59 -31.02 -15.52
CA PRO A 427 2.10 -30.43 -16.78
C PRO A 427 1.01 -30.04 -17.79
N ARG A 428 0.00 -30.89 -17.98
CA ARG A 428 -1.13 -30.59 -18.88
C ARG A 428 -2.01 -29.44 -18.38
N LEU A 429 -2.11 -29.26 -17.06
CA LEU A 429 -2.86 -28.16 -16.47
C LEU A 429 -2.08 -26.84 -16.59
N ALA A 430 -0.75 -26.87 -16.43
CA ALA A 430 0.11 -25.70 -16.59
C ALA A 430 -0.08 -25.04 -17.96
N SER A 431 0.06 -25.79 -19.06
CA SER A 431 -0.11 -25.24 -20.42
C SER A 431 -1.53 -24.72 -20.69
N LEU A 432 -2.55 -25.31 -20.03
CA LEU A 432 -3.92 -24.83 -20.13
C LEU A 432 -4.10 -23.49 -19.40
N LEU A 433 -3.57 -23.37 -18.18
CA LEU A 433 -3.66 -22.13 -17.40
C LEU A 433 -2.81 -21.00 -17.98
N GLU A 434 -1.66 -21.30 -18.59
CA GLU A 434 -0.86 -20.31 -19.33
C GLU A 434 -1.67 -19.68 -20.47
N ARG A 435 -2.36 -20.49 -21.29
CA ARG A 435 -3.26 -19.98 -22.35
C ARG A 435 -4.43 -19.18 -21.81
N LEU A 436 -5.01 -19.62 -20.69
CA LEU A 436 -6.10 -18.91 -20.04
C LEU A 436 -5.65 -17.53 -19.53
N SER A 437 -4.47 -17.45 -18.90
CA SER A 437 -3.88 -16.20 -18.42
C SER A 437 -3.55 -15.20 -19.54
N ALA A 438 -3.31 -15.72 -20.75
CA ALA A 438 -3.08 -14.92 -21.96
C ALA A 438 -4.37 -14.45 -22.66
N GLY A 439 -5.55 -14.67 -22.05
CA GLY A 439 -6.84 -14.24 -22.59
C GLY A 439 -7.52 -15.26 -23.52
N GLY A 440 -7.03 -16.51 -23.57
CA GLY A 440 -7.68 -17.58 -24.31
C GLY A 440 -8.96 -18.07 -23.61
N GLY A 441 -10.08 -17.37 -23.79
CA GLY A 441 -11.36 -17.69 -23.15
C GLY A 441 -11.86 -19.13 -23.42
N ASP A 442 -11.53 -19.68 -24.59
CA ASP A 442 -11.90 -21.05 -24.98
C ASP A 442 -10.98 -22.13 -24.38
N ALA A 443 -9.94 -21.76 -23.61
CA ALA A 443 -8.98 -22.72 -23.06
C ALA A 443 -9.64 -23.77 -22.16
N LEU A 444 -10.78 -23.44 -21.55
CA LEU A 444 -11.58 -24.33 -20.71
C LEU A 444 -12.61 -25.17 -21.49
N ALA A 445 -12.90 -24.84 -22.75
CA ALA A 445 -13.95 -25.48 -23.55
C ALA A 445 -13.65 -26.96 -23.86
N GLY A 446 -12.37 -27.33 -23.93
CA GLY A 446 -11.92 -28.71 -24.17
C GLY A 446 -12.02 -29.65 -22.96
N LEU A 447 -12.42 -29.15 -21.79
CA LEU A 447 -12.58 -29.97 -20.57
C LEU A 447 -14.01 -30.53 -20.48
N ARG A 448 -14.14 -31.76 -19.95
CA ARG A 448 -15.44 -32.31 -19.52
C ARG A 448 -16.08 -31.38 -18.48
N ALA A 449 -17.41 -31.25 -18.52
CA ALA A 449 -18.17 -30.31 -17.67
C ALA A 449 -17.80 -30.40 -16.19
N ASP A 450 -17.79 -31.60 -15.60
CA ASP A 450 -17.46 -31.80 -14.17
C ASP A 450 -16.03 -31.37 -13.83
N ARG A 451 -15.07 -31.64 -14.72
CA ARG A 451 -13.67 -31.23 -14.53
C ARG A 451 -13.50 -29.73 -14.68
N ARG A 452 -14.27 -29.12 -15.58
CA ARG A 452 -14.30 -27.66 -15.75
C ARG A 452 -14.85 -27.00 -14.49
N ALA A 453 -15.98 -27.48 -13.96
CA ALA A 453 -16.58 -26.96 -12.73
C ALA A 453 -15.61 -27.07 -11.54
N ALA A 454 -15.04 -28.25 -11.30
CA ALA A 454 -14.09 -28.45 -10.21
C ALA A 454 -12.82 -27.59 -10.34
N LEU A 455 -12.34 -27.36 -11.57
CA LEU A 455 -11.21 -26.47 -11.81
C LEU A 455 -11.58 -25.00 -11.57
N VAL A 456 -12.74 -24.55 -12.05
CA VAL A 456 -13.24 -23.20 -11.81
C VAL A 456 -13.39 -22.95 -10.31
N ASP A 457 -14.04 -23.84 -9.58
CA ASP A 457 -14.19 -23.74 -8.12
C ASP A 457 -12.84 -23.60 -7.43
N ARG A 458 -11.88 -24.46 -7.79
CA ARG A 458 -10.53 -24.43 -7.21
C ARG A 458 -9.78 -23.12 -7.52
N LEU A 459 -9.89 -22.62 -8.75
CA LEU A 459 -9.25 -21.36 -9.15
C LEU A 459 -9.93 -20.15 -8.51
N THR A 460 -11.25 -20.17 -8.34
CA THR A 460 -12.00 -19.13 -7.62
C THR A 460 -11.64 -19.13 -6.14
N SER A 461 -11.59 -20.30 -5.49
CA SER A 461 -11.14 -20.41 -4.09
C SER A 461 -9.69 -19.95 -3.88
N ALA A 462 -8.81 -20.17 -4.87
CA ALA A 462 -7.44 -19.67 -4.85
C ALA A 462 -7.33 -18.16 -5.15
N GLY A 463 -8.43 -17.52 -5.57
CA GLY A 463 -8.48 -16.12 -5.98
C GLY A 463 -7.81 -15.85 -7.33
N VAL A 464 -7.79 -16.82 -8.23
CA VAL A 464 -7.17 -16.73 -9.56
C VAL A 464 -8.19 -16.45 -10.65
N LEU A 465 -9.41 -16.97 -10.51
CA LEU A 465 -10.56 -16.59 -11.32
C LEU A 465 -11.51 -15.72 -10.50
N ARG A 466 -12.10 -14.70 -11.13
CA ARG A 466 -12.99 -13.71 -10.51
C ARG A 466 -14.14 -13.36 -11.45
N GLY A 467 -15.28 -12.92 -10.91
CA GLY A 467 -16.50 -12.63 -11.68
C GLY A 467 -17.72 -13.21 -10.98
N ALA A 468 -18.93 -12.88 -11.45
CA ALA A 468 -20.13 -13.59 -10.99
C ALA A 468 -20.13 -14.98 -11.67
N ALA A 469 -20.37 -16.02 -10.86
CA ALA A 469 -20.75 -17.33 -11.38
C ALA A 469 -22.27 -17.37 -11.60
#